data_AF-A0A960SZ46-F1
#
_entry.id   AF-A0A960SZ46-F1
#
_cell.length_a   1.000
_cell.length_b   1.000
_cell.length_c   1.000
_cell.angle_alpha   90.00
_cell.angle_beta   90.00
_cell.angle_gamma   90.00
#
_symmetry.space_group_name_H-M   'P 1'
#
loop_
_entity.id
_entity.type
_entity.pdbx_description
1 polymer ?
#
loop_
_entity_poly.entity_id
_entity_poly.type
_entity_poly.pdbx_seq_one_letter_code
_entity_poly.pdbx_strand_id
1 'polypeptide(L)'
;MKRFLVLLWLLLPLPVVVLHFSRGQKWLALDEARVLVTKGEQAEKQEDWAKADAFYQEAAKLVGANRPDAKMRLDLAQVRTRFRKGEAVAAIDLADQLLNDPT
;
A
#
# COMPACT_ATOMS: atom_id res chain seq x y z
N MET A 1 -39.68 -28.50 -1.37
CA MET A 1 -38.43 -29.14 -0.89
C MET A 1 -37.30 -29.12 -1.92
N LYS A 2 -37.48 -29.61 -3.17
CA LYS A 2 -36.40 -29.70 -4.19
C LYS A 2 -35.84 -28.36 -4.71
N ARG A 3 -36.65 -27.29 -4.70
CA ARG A 3 -36.27 -25.95 -5.23
C ARG A 3 -35.21 -25.25 -4.37
N PHE A 4 -35.23 -25.46 -3.05
CA PHE A 4 -34.23 -24.90 -2.13
C PHE A 4 -32.86 -25.55 -2.28
N LEU A 5 -32.81 -26.86 -2.60
CA LEU A 5 -31.56 -27.56 -2.91
C LEU A 5 -30.90 -27.01 -4.18
N VAL A 6 -31.68 -26.69 -5.21
CA VAL A 6 -31.16 -26.10 -6.46
C VAL A 6 -30.68 -24.66 -6.23
N LEU A 7 -31.40 -23.86 -5.44
CA LEU A 7 -30.98 -22.51 -5.06
C LEU A 7 -29.68 -22.52 -4.24
N LEU A 8 -29.56 -23.41 -3.25
CA LEU A 8 -28.35 -23.56 -2.44
C LEU A 8 -27.16 -24.04 -3.29
N TRP A 9 -27.41 -24.93 -4.26
CA TRP A 9 -26.40 -25.42 -5.20
C TRP A 9 -25.92 -24.33 -6.17
N LEU A 10 -26.82 -23.43 -6.59
CA LEU A 10 -26.49 -22.30 -7.47
C LEU A 10 -25.74 -21.17 -6.73
N LEU A 11 -25.91 -21.08 -5.41
CA LEU A 11 -25.30 -20.04 -4.56
C LEU A 11 -23.88 -20.42 -4.10
N LEU A 12 -23.53 -21.70 -4.12
CA LEU A 12 -22.21 -22.21 -3.72
C LEU A 12 -21.02 -21.78 -4.61
N PRO A 13 -21.13 -21.68 -5.96
CA PRO A 13 -19.99 -21.28 -6.79
C PRO A 13 -19.63 -19.79 -6.70
N LEU A 14 -20.57 -18.92 -6.34
CA LEU A 14 -20.36 -17.47 -6.21
C LEU A 14 -19.28 -17.07 -5.19
N PRO A 15 -19.30 -17.54 -3.92
CA PRO A 15 -18.27 -17.18 -2.94
C PRO A 15 -16.90 -17.76 -3.29
N VAL A 16 -16.84 -18.92 -3.96
CA VAL A 16 -15.58 -19.55 -4.41
C VAL A 16 -14.89 -18.68 -5.46
N VAL A 17 -15.66 -18.13 -6.41
CA VAL A 17 -15.13 -17.22 -7.44
C VAL A 17 -14.64 -15.92 -6.82
N VAL A 18 -15.39 -15.32 -5.88
CA VAL A 18 -14.96 -14.07 -5.21
C VAL A 18 -13.67 -14.26 -4.41
N LEU A 19 -13.53 -15.36 -3.67
CA LEU A 19 -12.31 -15.66 -2.92
C LEU A 19 -11.10 -15.96 -3.83
N HIS A 20 -11.32 -16.60 -4.98
CA HIS A 20 -10.25 -16.91 -5.92
C HIS A 20 -9.79 -15.66 -6.71
N PHE A 21 -10.72 -14.84 -7.18
CA PHE A 21 -10.38 -13.60 -7.92
C PHE A 21 -9.81 -12.50 -7.03
N SER A 22 -10.09 -12.52 -5.72
CA SER A 22 -9.44 -11.62 -4.75
C SER A 22 -7.91 -11.77 -4.76
N ARG A 23 -7.37 -12.97 -5.03
CA ARG A 23 -5.92 -13.17 -5.13
C ARG A 23 -5.29 -12.36 -6.27
N GLY A 24 -5.96 -12.24 -7.41
CA GLY A 24 -5.46 -11.47 -8.57
C GLY A 24 -5.35 -9.96 -8.29
N GLN A 25 -6.31 -9.38 -7.58
CA GLN A 25 -6.28 -7.97 -7.19
C GLN A 25 -5.12 -7.63 -6.27
N LYS A 26 -4.69 -8.57 -5.41
CA LYS A 26 -3.53 -8.38 -4.53
C LYS A 26 -2.22 -8.23 -5.30
N TRP A 27 -2.05 -8.96 -6.41
CA TRP A 27 -0.86 -8.84 -7.26
C TRP A 27 -0.84 -7.53 -8.03
N LEU A 28 -2.00 -7.05 -8.47
CA LEU A 28 -2.12 -5.78 -9.19
C LEU A 28 -1.73 -4.59 -8.30
N ALA A 29 -2.25 -4.54 -7.07
CA ALA A 29 -1.94 -3.48 -6.12
C ALA A 29 -0.45 -3.46 -5.72
N LEU A 30 0.19 -4.64 -5.65
CA LEU A 30 1.63 -4.74 -5.37
C LEU A 30 2.49 -4.26 -6.54
N ASP A 31 2.07 -4.55 -7.77
CA ASP A 31 2.78 -4.09 -8.97
C ASP A 31 2.67 -2.56 -9.11
N GLU A 32 1.49 -2.00 -8.86
CA GLU A 32 1.25 -0.56 -8.87
C GLU A 32 2.06 0.15 -7.77
N ALA A 33 2.10 -0.41 -6.56
CA ALA A 33 2.96 0.10 -5.48
C ALA A 33 4.45 0.07 -5.87
N ARG A 34 4.92 -1.01 -6.52
CA ARG A 34 6.32 -1.11 -6.97
C ARG A 34 6.65 -0.05 -8.02
N VAL A 35 5.75 0.22 -8.96
CA VAL A 35 5.91 1.30 -9.95
C VAL A 35 6.02 2.66 -9.27
N LEU A 36 5.19 2.93 -8.26
CA LEU A 36 5.23 4.18 -7.50
C LEU A 36 6.52 4.34 -6.70
N VAL A 37 7.04 3.27 -6.09
CA VAL A 37 8.35 3.28 -5.44
C VAL A 37 9.45 3.67 -6.41
N THR A 38 9.49 3.05 -7.59
CA THR A 38 10.47 3.39 -8.62
C THR A 38 10.35 4.84 -9.09
N LYS A 39 9.13 5.38 -9.20
CA LYS A 39 8.91 6.81 -9.49
C LYS A 39 9.40 7.71 -8.36
N GLY A 40 9.18 7.31 -7.10
CA GLY A 40 9.72 7.98 -5.92
C GLY A 40 11.24 8.06 -5.95
N GLU A 41 11.91 6.93 -6.19
CA GLU A 41 13.37 6.86 -6.31
C GLU A 41 13.91 7.70 -7.49
N GLN A 42 13.19 7.75 -8.61
CA GLN A 42 13.54 8.61 -9.74
C GLN A 42 13.39 10.10 -9.40
N ALA A 43 12.35 10.47 -8.64
CA ALA A 43 12.15 11.83 -8.16
C ALA A 43 13.24 12.23 -7.15
N GLU A 44 13.67 11.33 -6.26
CA GLU A 44 14.81 11.56 -5.37
C GLU A 44 16.12 11.80 -6.13
N LYS A 45 16.35 11.07 -7.24
CA LYS A 45 17.51 11.30 -8.13
C LYS A 45 17.47 12.65 -8.84
N GLN A 46 16.27 13.21 -9.03
CA GLN A 46 16.05 14.53 -9.61
C GLN A 46 16.03 15.64 -8.54
N GLU A 47 16.30 15.29 -7.28
CA GLU A 47 16.19 16.18 -6.11
C GLU A 47 14.78 16.78 -5.94
N ASP A 48 13.77 16.17 -6.58
CA ASP A 48 12.37 16.55 -6.45
C ASP A 48 11.75 15.81 -5.26
N TRP A 49 12.15 16.25 -4.07
CA TRP A 49 11.73 15.68 -2.80
C TRP A 49 10.22 15.76 -2.56
N ALA A 50 9.54 16.75 -3.16
CA ALA A 50 8.10 16.92 -3.04
C ALA A 50 7.34 15.84 -3.85
N LYS A 51 7.79 15.54 -5.07
CA LYS A 51 7.21 14.43 -5.86
C LYS A 51 7.56 13.07 -5.26
N ALA A 52 8.78 12.90 -4.74
CA ALA A 52 9.17 11.66 -4.08
C ALA A 52 8.24 11.35 -2.89
N ASP A 53 7.96 12.35 -2.04
CA ASP A 53 7.02 12.22 -0.91
C ASP A 53 5.61 11.80 -1.36
N ALA A 54 5.08 12.42 -2.42
CA ALA A 54 3.77 12.09 -2.96
C ALA A 54 3.70 10.65 -3.49
N PHE A 55 4.73 10.19 -4.22
CA PHE A 55 4.78 8.83 -4.73
C PHE A 55 4.90 7.79 -3.61
N TYR A 56 5.66 8.06 -2.56
CA TYR A 56 5.75 7.15 -1.41
C TYR A 56 4.44 7.08 -0.62
N GLN A 57 3.73 8.20 -0.45
CA GLN A 57 2.40 8.20 0.18
C GLN A 57 1.37 7.39 -0.63
N GLU A 58 1.36 7.54 -1.95
CA GLU A 58 0.47 6.75 -2.82
C GLU A 58 0.80 5.26 -2.76
N ALA A 59 2.09 4.91 -2.78
CA ALA A 59 2.54 3.54 -2.62
C ALA A 59 2.11 2.95 -1.26
N ALA A 60 2.26 3.71 -0.17
CA ALA A 60 1.87 3.26 1.18
C ALA A 60 0.36 3.02 1.29
N LYS A 61 -0.47 3.86 0.65
CA LYS A 61 -1.93 3.67 0.57
C LYS A 61 -2.31 2.39 -0.19
N LEU A 62 -1.61 2.07 -1.28
CA LEU A 62 -1.88 0.89 -2.09
C LEU A 62 -1.44 -0.43 -1.44
N VAL A 63 -0.36 -0.39 -0.65
CA VAL A 63 0.13 -1.57 0.11
C VAL A 63 -0.73 -1.88 1.34
N GLY A 64 -1.58 -0.94 1.76
CA GLY A 64 -2.39 -0.96 2.98
C GLY A 64 -2.99 -2.33 3.38
N ALA A 65 -2.97 -2.58 4.71
CA ALA A 65 -3.41 -3.76 5.48
C ALA A 65 -2.87 -5.15 5.07
N ASN A 66 -2.43 -5.31 3.83
CA ASN A 66 -2.09 -6.62 3.26
C ASN A 66 -0.62 -6.99 3.56
N ARG A 67 0.26 -5.99 3.75
CA ARG A 67 1.68 -6.11 4.11
C ARG A 67 2.17 -4.94 4.99
N PRO A 68 1.96 -5.00 6.33
CA PRO A 68 2.40 -3.93 7.24
C PRO A 68 3.93 -3.72 7.22
N ASP A 69 4.69 -4.78 6.94
CA ASP A 69 6.14 -4.76 6.75
C ASP A 69 6.58 -3.89 5.57
N ALA A 70 5.87 -3.95 4.45
CA ALA A 70 6.20 -3.16 3.27
C ALA A 70 5.77 -1.70 3.43
N LYS A 71 4.61 -1.46 4.07
CA LYS A 71 4.13 -0.11 4.41
C LYS A 71 5.15 0.63 5.30
N MET A 72 5.61 -0.02 6.38
CA MET A 72 6.61 0.57 7.28
C MET A 72 7.91 0.98 6.57
N ARG A 73 8.36 0.21 5.56
CA ARG A 73 9.56 0.54 4.77
C ARG A 73 9.36 1.76 3.87
N LEU A 74 8.15 1.94 3.34
CA LEU A 74 7.78 3.11 2.53
C LEU A 74 7.69 4.36 3.41
N ASP A 75 7.07 4.24 4.57
CA ASP A 75 6.93 5.35 5.49
C ASP A 75 8.33 5.79 6.03
N LEU A 76 9.23 4.83 6.26
CA LEU A 76 10.63 5.14 6.61
C LEU A 76 11.39 5.83 5.46
N ALA A 77 11.16 5.39 4.21
CA ALA A 77 11.74 6.07 3.04
C ALA A 77 11.25 7.52 2.97
N GLN A 78 9.95 7.74 3.20
CA GLN A 78 9.34 9.05 3.25
C GLN A 78 9.94 9.96 4.34
N VAL A 79 10.13 9.45 5.56
CA VAL A 79 10.81 10.17 6.65
C VAL A 79 12.20 10.61 6.21
N ARG A 80 12.96 9.72 5.56
CA ARG A 80 14.30 10.03 5.05
C ARG A 80 14.28 11.12 3.97
N THR A 81 13.32 11.06 3.05
CA THR A 81 13.14 12.07 1.98
C THR A 81 12.85 13.45 2.59
N ARG A 82 11.92 13.53 3.55
CA ARG A 82 11.56 14.80 4.23
C ARG A 82 12.70 15.36 5.06
N PHE A 83 13.44 14.50 5.75
CA PHE A 83 14.64 14.90 6.47
C PHE A 83 15.68 15.53 5.53
N ARG A 84 15.91 14.92 4.35
CA ARG A 84 16.82 15.45 3.33
C ARG A 84 16.35 16.74 2.68
N LYS A 85 15.04 16.96 2.60
CA LYS A 85 14.42 18.20 2.11
C LYS A 85 14.64 19.38 3.08
N GLY A 86 15.11 19.14 4.30
CA GLY A 86 15.24 20.16 5.35
C GLY A 86 13.99 20.28 6.23
N GLU A 87 12.99 19.42 6.04
CA GLU A 87 11.76 19.36 6.85
C GLU A 87 11.97 18.41 8.04
N ALA A 88 13.03 18.62 8.82
CA ALA A 88 13.43 17.72 9.90
C ALA A 88 12.35 17.53 10.97
N VAL A 89 11.60 18.59 11.29
CA VAL A 89 10.48 18.52 12.25
C VAL A 89 9.36 17.60 11.74
N ALA A 90 8.94 17.77 10.48
CA ALA A 90 7.92 16.91 9.87
C ALA A 90 8.38 15.45 9.70
N ALA A 91 9.69 15.23 9.55
CA ALA A 91 10.28 13.89 9.53
C ALA A 91 10.25 13.23 10.92
N ILE A 92 10.53 14.00 11.98
CA ILE A 92 10.46 13.53 13.36
C ILE A 92 9.01 13.22 13.75
N ASP A 93 8.06 14.11 13.44
CA ASP A 93 6.64 13.89 13.73
C ASP A 93 6.10 12.62 13.05
N LEU A 94 6.50 12.36 11.79
CA LEU A 94 6.16 11.12 11.09
C LEU A 94 6.81 9.88 11.72
N ALA A 95 8.07 9.99 12.15
CA ALA A 95 8.76 8.90 12.82
C ALA A 95 8.11 8.56 14.18
N ASP A 96 7.71 9.58 14.94
CA ASP A 96 6.97 9.40 16.19
C ASP A 96 5.58 8.79 15.94
N GLN A 97 4.91 9.17 14.86
CA GLN A 97 3.65 8.54 14.47
C GLN A 97 3.83 7.06 14.11
N LEU A 98 4.89 6.72 13.38
CA LEU A 98 5.22 5.33 13.02
C LEU A 98 5.59 4.46 14.22
N LEU A 99 6.22 5.06 15.24
CA LEU A 99 6.60 4.36 16.47
C LEU A 99 5.42 4.15 17.42
N ASN A 100 4.45 5.08 17.44
CA ASN A 100 3.31 5.04 18.35
C ASN A 100 2.09 4.30 17.78
N ASP A 101 1.91 4.23 16.45
CA ASP A 101 0.83 3.47 15.79
C ASP A 101 1.37 2.32 14.92
N PRO A 102 1.73 1.16 15.51
CA PRO A 102 2.13 -0.03 14.77
C PRO A 102 0.90 -0.75 14.19
N THR A 103 0.26 -0.16 13.17
CA THR A 103 -0.86 -0.79 12.42
C THR A 103 -0.53 -1.08 10.97
#